data_AF-A0A2T4RXN7-F1
#
_entry.id   AF-A0A2T4RXN7-F1
#
_cell.length_a   1.000
_cell.length_b   1.000
_cell.length_c   1.000
_cell.angle_alpha   90.00
_cell.angle_beta   90.00
_cell.angle_gamma   90.00
#
_symmetry.space_group_name_H-M   'P 1'
#
loop_
_entity.id
_entity.type
_entity.pdbx_description
1 polymer ?
#
loop_
_entity_poly.entity_id
_entity_poly.type
_entity_poly.pdbx_seq_one_letter_code
_entity_poly.pdbx_strand_id
1 'polypeptide(L)' 'MTKLNYEDVTRIQSVILSSDYPDDLVERDVDGIESVDKKARAWDNYCKSVEKDLRNEFGNDDKRIQVGMQLNNNIFM' A
#
# COMPACT_ATOMS: atom_id res chain seq x y z
N MET A 1 -15.23 5.74 6.49
CA MET A 1 -14.47 4.48 6.41
C MET A 1 -13.01 4.84 6.66
N THR A 2 -12.45 4.47 7.81
CA THR A 2 -11.06 4.81 8.16
C THR A 2 -10.13 3.94 7.34
N LYS A 3 -9.24 4.54 6.53
CA LYS A 3 -8.20 3.80 5.79
C LYS A 3 -7.14 3.35 6.79
N LEU A 4 -6.95 2.04 6.92
CA LEU A 4 -5.85 1.46 7.70
C LEU A 4 -4.54 1.67 6.95
N ASN A 5 -3.50 2.12 7.63
CA ASN A 5 -2.16 2.24 7.08
C ASN A 5 -1.34 0.94 7.33
N TYR A 6 -0.12 0.87 6.79
CA TYR A 6 0.75 -0.31 6.92
C TYR A 6 1.05 -0.68 8.39
N GLU A 7 1.24 0.32 9.25
CA GLU A 7 1.52 0.12 10.67
C GLU A 7 0.30 -0.45 11.40
N ASP A 8 -0.90 0.03 11.06
CA ASP A 8 -2.16 -0.47 11.60
C ASP A 8 -2.35 -1.96 11.27
N VAL A 9 -2.07 -2.33 10.02
CA VAL A 9 -2.19 -3.71 9.52
C VAL A 9 -1.20 -4.63 10.23
N THR A 10 0.06 -4.21 10.37
CA THR A 10 1.11 -4.97 11.07
C THR A 10 0.76 -5.16 12.54
N ARG A 11 0.18 -4.13 13.18
CA ARG A 11 -0.24 -4.20 14.58
C ARG A 11 -1.39 -5.19 14.77
N ILE A 12 -2.39 -5.19 13.87
CA ILE A 12 -3.50 -6.16 13.90
C ILE A 12 -2.96 -7.58 13.79
N GLN A 13 -2.03 -7.83 12.86
CA GLN A 13 -1.37 -9.13 12.71
C GLN A 13 -0.71 -9.59 14.01
N SER A 14 0.06 -8.71 14.68
CA SER A 14 0.71 -9.05 15.96
C SER A 14 -0.29 -9.37 17.09
N VAL A 15 -1.45 -8.70 17.10
CA VAL A 15 -2.48 -8.90 18.12
C VAL A 15 -3.20 -10.23 17.90
N ILE A 16 -3.56 -10.56 16.65
CA ILE A 16 -4.18 -11.84 16.31
C ILE A 16 -3.26 -12.99 16.72
N LEU A 17 -1.98 -12.91 16.34
CA LEU A 17 -0.95 -13.93 16.64
C LEU A 17 -0.65 -14.12 18.13
N SER A 18 -0.97 -13.13 18.98
CA SER A 18 -0.71 -13.16 20.43
C SER A 18 -1.94 -13.41 21.28
N SER A 19 -3.11 -13.61 20.66
CA SER A 19 -4.39 -13.85 21.34
C SER A 19 -4.78 -15.33 21.31
N ASP A 20 -5.67 -15.76 22.22
CA ASP A 20 -6.33 -17.08 22.19
C ASP A 20 -7.37 -17.17 21.04
N TYR A 21 -7.02 -16.66 19.87
CA TYR A 21 -7.84 -16.71 18.68
C TYR A 21 -7.83 -18.14 18.11
N PRO A 22 -8.96 -18.66 17.60
CA PRO A 22 -9.00 -19.98 16.99
C PRO A 22 -8.00 -20.10 15.83
N ASP A 23 -7.17 -21.14 15.83
CA ASP A 23 -6.07 -21.32 14.87
C ASP A 23 -6.52 -21.24 13.40
N ASP A 24 -7.70 -21.78 13.07
CA ASP A 24 -8.29 -21.75 11.73
C ASP A 24 -8.69 -20.32 11.28
N LEU A 25 -9.08 -19.48 12.23
CA LEU A 25 -9.37 -18.07 11.98
C LEU A 25 -8.10 -17.23 11.92
N VAL A 26 -7.09 -17.56 12.75
CA VAL A 26 -5.76 -16.93 12.67
C VAL A 26 -5.16 -17.13 11.29
N GLU A 27 -5.14 -18.36 10.77
CA GLU A 27 -4.56 -18.68 9.47
C GLU A 27 -5.25 -17.87 8.35
N ARG A 28 -6.58 -17.90 8.31
CA ARG A 28 -7.36 -17.16 7.30
C ARG A 28 -7.13 -15.65 7.38
N ASP A 29 -7.15 -15.08 8.59
CA ASP A 29 -7.07 -13.63 8.77
C ASP A 29 -5.63 -13.13 8.56
N VAL A 30 -4.61 -13.91 8.95
CA VAL A 30 -3.20 -13.63 8.66
C VAL A 30 -2.93 -13.67 7.16
N ASP A 31 -3.42 -14.68 6.44
CA ASP A 31 -3.30 -14.78 4.98
C ASP A 31 -3.99 -13.62 4.27
N GLY A 32 -5.18 -13.24 4.73
CA GLY A 32 -5.91 -12.07 4.23
C GLY A 32 -5.11 -10.78 4.40
N ILE A 33 -4.52 -10.59 5.58
CA ILE A 33 -3.68 -9.44 5.88
C ILE A 33 -2.41 -9.43 5.02
N GLU A 34 -1.70 -10.55 4.90
CA GLU A 34 -0.51 -10.65 4.06
C GLU A 34 -0.80 -10.34 2.59
N SER A 35 -1.94 -10.80 2.08
CA SER A 35 -2.36 -10.53 0.71
C SER A 35 -2.58 -9.04 0.46
N VAL A 36 -3.21 -8.35 1.41
CA VAL A 36 -3.40 -6.89 1.37
C VAL A 36 -2.06 -6.16 1.48
N ASP A 37 -1.17 -6.59 2.37
CA ASP A 37 0.16 -6.00 2.52
C ASP A 37 0.98 -6.12 1.22
N LYS A 38 1.02 -7.31 0.62
CA LYS A 38 1.72 -7.55 -0.66
C LYS A 38 1.21 -6.62 -1.77
N LYS A 39 -0.12 -6.44 -1.87
CA LYS A 39 -0.73 -5.51 -2.84
C LYS A 39 -0.39 -4.05 -2.55
N ALA A 40 -0.43 -3.64 -1.27
CA ALA A 40 -0.08 -2.28 -0.86
C ALA A 40 1.38 -1.95 -1.18
N ARG A 41 2.31 -2.88 -0.92
CA ARG A 41 3.73 -2.73 -1.27
C ARG A 41 3.97 -2.68 -2.78
N ALA A 42 3.28 -3.53 -3.54
CA ALA A 42 3.37 -3.51 -4.99
C ALA A 42 2.91 -2.15 -5.56
N TRP A 43 1.83 -1.59 -5.01
CA TRP A 43 1.34 -0.27 -5.36
C TRP A 43 2.33 0.85 -5.00
N ASP A 44 2.90 0.84 -3.79
CA ASP A 44 3.90 1.84 -3.37
C ASP A 44 5.15 1.82 -4.27
N ASN A 45 5.64 0.62 -4.62
CA ASN A 45 6.75 0.46 -5.56
C ASN A 45 6.40 0.98 -6.96
N TYR A 46 5.17 0.74 -7.42
CA TYR A 46 4.69 1.27 -8.70
C TYR A 46 4.66 2.80 -8.68
N CYS A 47 4.08 3.44 -7.65
CA CYS A 47 4.04 4.88 -7.52
C CYS A 47 5.45 5.50 -7.55
N LYS A 48 6.43 4.88 -6.87
CA LYS A 48 7.84 5.30 -6.92
C LYS A 48 8.44 5.22 -8.32
N SER A 49 8.10 4.18 -9.08
CA SER A 49 8.54 4.05 -10.48
C SER A 49 7.94 5.16 -11.34
N VAL A 50 6.64 5.42 -11.21
CA VAL A 50 5.96 6.49 -11.95
C VAL A 50 6.57 7.86 -11.62
N GLU A 51 6.79 8.16 -10.34
CA GLU A 51 7.42 9.42 -9.95
C GLU A 51 8.82 9.57 -10.56
N LYS A 52 9.61 8.49 -10.56
CA LYS A 52 10.93 8.47 -11.19
C LYS A 52 10.85 8.74 -12.69
N ASP A 53 9.91 8.12 -13.39
CA ASP A 53 9.72 8.31 -14.83
C ASP A 53 9.29 9.76 -15.15
N LEU A 54 8.36 10.32 -14.35
CA LEU A 54 7.95 11.72 -14.47
C LEU A 54 9.11 12.68 -14.22
N ARG A 55 9.97 12.40 -13.23
CA ARG A 55 11.19 13.18 -12.98
C ARG A 55 12.21 13.08 -14.12
N ASN A 56 12.33 11.91 -14.75
CA ASN A 56 13.20 11.75 -15.91
C ASN A 56 12.68 12.53 -17.13
N GLU A 57 11.36 12.58 -17.32
CA GLU A 57 10.73 13.27 -18.45
C GLU A 57 10.69 14.79 -18.27
N PHE A 58 10.33 15.25 -17.07
CA PHE A 58 10.06 16.66 -16.79
C PHE A 58 11.13 17.36 -15.93
N GLY A 59 12.18 16.65 -15.53
CA GLY A 59 13.25 17.18 -14.69
C GLY A 59 12.74 17.62 -13.32
N ASN A 60 12.94 18.91 -13.00
CA ASN A 60 12.53 19.52 -11.72
C ASN A 60 11.22 20.32 -11.83
N ASP A 61 10.39 20.09 -12.86
CA ASP A 61 9.06 20.70 -12.94
C ASP A 61 8.08 19.99 -11.99
N ASP A 62 8.13 20.38 -10.71
CA ASP A 62 7.31 19.79 -9.65
C ASP A 62 5.81 19.88 -9.94
N LYS A 63 5.34 20.89 -10.68
CA LYS A 63 3.92 21.02 -11.04
C LYS A 63 3.50 19.93 -12.01
N ARG A 64 4.31 19.66 -13.04
CA ARG A 64 4.03 18.57 -14.00
C ARG A 64 4.12 17.21 -13.34
N ILE A 65 5.11 17.00 -12.47
CA ILE A 65 5.23 15.76 -11.70
C ILE A 65 4.01 15.57 -10.80
N GLN A 66 3.56 16.60 -10.09
CA GLN A 66 2.38 16.51 -9.23
C GLN A 66 1.10 16.20 -10.02
N VAL A 67 0.90 16.85 -11.17
CA VAL A 67 -0.24 16.57 -12.06
C VAL A 67 -0.15 15.13 -12.60
N GLY A 68 1.03 14.67 -13.02
CA GLY A 68 1.25 13.30 -13.48
C GLY A 68 0.92 12.26 -12.40
N MET A 69 1.35 12.49 -11.16
CA MET A 69 1.01 11.62 -10.02
C MET A 69 -0.48 11.63 -9.69
N GLN A 70 -1.15 12.78 -9.81
CA GLN A 70 -2.61 12.87 -9.63
C GLN A 70 -3.36 12.09 -10.71
N LEU A 71 -2.95 12.22 -11.98
CA LEU A 71 -3.53 11.47 -13.10
C LEU A 71 -3.33 9.96 -12.91
N ASN A 72 -2.12 9.54 -12.50
CA ASN A 72 -1.84 8.14 -12.20
C ASN A 72 -2.76 7.59 -11.11
N ASN A 73 -2.91 8.32 -10.00
CA ASN A 73 -3.80 7.92 -8.92
C ASN A 73 -5.27 7.86 -9.37
N ASN A 74 -5.74 8.79 -10.21
CA ASN A 74 -7.14 8.79 -10.67
C ASN A 74 -7.47 7.66 -11.66
N ILE A 75 -6.47 7.08 -12.34
CA ILE A 75 -6.69 5.98 -13.30
C ILE A 75 -6.70 4.62 -12.59
N PHE A 76 -5.85 4.47 -11.58
CA PHE A 76 -5.54 3.17 -10.99
C PHE A 76 -6.00 3.01 -9.52
N MET A 77 -6.48 4.08 -8.86
CA MET A 77 -7.21 4.00 -7.57
C MET A 77 -8.67 4.40 -7.72
#